data_AF-A0A7S3W641-F1
#
_entry.id   AF-A0A7S3W641-F1
#
_cell.length_a   1.000
_cell.length_b   1.000
_cell.length_c   1.000
_cell.angle_alpha   90.00
_cell.angle_beta   90.00
_cell.angle_gamma   90.00
#
_symmetry.space_group_name_H-M   'P 1'
#
loop_
_entity.id
_entity.type
_entity.pdbx_description
1 polymer ?
#
loop_
_entity_poly.entity_id
_entity_poly.type
_entity_poly.pdbx_seq_one_letter_code
_entity_poly.pdbx_strand_id
1 'polypeptide(L)'
;PGEAVQTPMYYEDGPVTEFGFAATLGPKFIHDGQLRDDLATFGAGWGLMASSQAVVFLDNHDSQRNGQAPLTYKDRDLYTLASVFMLAYPYGYPKLMSSYYFDNTTAGPPGTPVHGHQGLLECGPGEGWVCEHRWAPITNMVQFRRMAGSAPLAHFVSGGDTLAFCRGSVGCVALNRAENEAWEVTLTTSMPPGDYCDIFFSAEAGDCPRVTVGTDGTMRVTVKPRSGVAIYIGAKRSSNQVEEDLEDSEP
;
A
#
# COMPACT_ATOMS: atom_id res chain seq x y z
N PRO A 1 -8.33 30.90 -7.46
CA PRO A 1 -8.84 32.05 -6.66
C PRO A 1 -10.04 32.70 -7.36
N GLY A 2 -11.22 32.71 -6.72
CA GLY A 2 -12.43 33.32 -7.30
C GLY A 2 -13.55 32.35 -7.72
N GLU A 3 -13.45 31.06 -7.42
CA GLU A 3 -14.63 30.18 -7.50
C GLU A 3 -15.56 30.46 -6.33
N ALA A 4 -16.85 30.62 -6.64
CA ALA A 4 -17.90 30.91 -5.65
C ALA A 4 -18.15 29.73 -4.71
N VAL A 5 -17.85 28.51 -5.15
CA VAL A 5 -17.98 27.27 -4.40
C VAL A 5 -16.58 26.81 -4.00
N GLN A 6 -16.39 26.50 -2.72
CA GLN A 6 -15.09 26.09 -2.18
C GLN A 6 -15.24 24.82 -1.36
N THR A 7 -14.21 23.98 -1.35
CA THR A 7 -14.19 22.70 -0.61
C THR A 7 -14.61 22.82 0.86
N PRO A 8 -14.18 23.84 1.64
CA PRO A 8 -14.60 23.99 3.03
C PRO A 8 -16.11 24.15 3.25
N MET A 9 -16.86 24.55 2.22
CA MET A 9 -18.32 24.69 2.30
C MET A 9 -19.05 23.34 2.46
N TYR A 10 -18.37 22.22 2.22
CA TYR A 10 -18.94 20.86 2.27
C TYR A 10 -18.52 20.06 3.50
N TYR A 11 -17.68 20.62 4.38
CA TYR A 11 -17.13 19.87 5.52
C TYR A 11 -18.17 19.49 6.57
N GLU A 12 -19.27 20.21 6.65
CA GLU A 12 -20.39 19.89 7.54
C GLU A 12 -21.26 18.74 6.99
N ASP A 13 -21.22 18.50 5.68
CA ASP A 13 -21.98 17.44 5.01
C ASP A 13 -21.26 16.08 5.05
N GLY A 14 -19.93 16.09 5.22
CA GLY A 14 -19.12 14.89 5.37
C GLY A 14 -17.72 15.01 4.74
N PRO A 15 -16.97 13.89 4.68
CA PRO A 15 -15.66 13.86 4.03
C PRO A 15 -15.74 14.18 2.53
N VAL A 16 -14.77 14.96 2.03
CA VAL A 16 -14.69 15.42 0.64
C VAL A 16 -13.51 14.75 -0.05
N THR A 17 -13.62 14.55 -1.37
CA THR A 17 -12.54 14.00 -2.20
C THR A 17 -11.34 14.95 -2.25
N GLU A 18 -10.21 14.50 -1.75
CA GLU A 18 -8.94 15.24 -1.73
C GLU A 18 -8.12 14.92 -2.97
N PHE A 19 -8.40 15.60 -4.09
CA PHE A 19 -7.65 15.45 -5.35
C PHE A 19 -6.18 15.86 -5.21
N GLY A 20 -5.85 16.74 -4.26
CA GLY A 20 -4.48 17.13 -3.95
C GLY A 20 -3.63 15.96 -3.46
N PHE A 21 -4.24 14.90 -2.90
CA PHE A 21 -3.50 13.71 -2.44
C PHE A 21 -2.73 13.06 -3.58
N ALA A 22 -3.41 12.71 -4.68
CA ALA A 22 -2.80 12.11 -5.87
C ALA A 22 -1.77 13.04 -6.50
N ALA A 23 -2.12 14.32 -6.68
CA ALA A 23 -1.26 15.32 -7.30
C ALA A 23 0.04 15.57 -6.51
N THR A 24 0.00 15.41 -5.18
CA THR A 24 1.16 15.63 -4.31
C THR A 24 1.99 14.36 -4.13
N LEU A 25 1.34 13.21 -3.95
CA LEU A 25 2.01 11.93 -3.68
C LEU A 25 2.56 11.28 -4.95
N GLY A 26 1.79 11.28 -6.03
CA GLY A 26 2.12 10.61 -7.30
C GLY A 26 3.51 10.97 -7.84
N PRO A 27 3.88 12.26 -7.94
CA PRO A 27 5.22 12.68 -8.40
C PRO A 27 6.39 12.16 -7.56
N LYS A 28 6.16 11.66 -6.34
CA LYS A 28 7.20 11.05 -5.50
C LYS A 28 7.48 9.60 -5.88
N PHE A 29 6.53 8.95 -6.56
CA PHE A 29 6.59 7.53 -6.92
C PHE A 29 6.82 7.27 -8.41
N ILE A 30 6.58 8.24 -9.30
CA ILE A 30 6.93 8.11 -10.73
C ILE A 30 8.43 7.84 -10.92
N HIS A 31 8.86 7.46 -12.12
CA HIS A 31 10.25 7.06 -12.40
C HIS A 31 11.32 8.06 -11.90
N ASP A 32 11.11 9.36 -12.08
CA ASP A 32 12.04 10.41 -11.63
C ASP A 32 11.74 10.94 -10.20
N GLY A 33 10.81 10.30 -9.50
CA GLY A 33 10.35 10.68 -8.17
C GLY A 33 11.37 10.36 -7.07
N GLN A 34 11.22 11.04 -5.92
CA GLN A 34 12.02 10.81 -4.71
C GLN A 34 11.14 10.65 -3.47
N LEU A 35 11.39 9.58 -2.71
CA LEU A 35 10.84 9.35 -1.38
C LEU A 35 11.81 9.97 -0.38
N ARG A 36 11.55 11.24 -0.06
CA ARG A 36 12.36 12.02 0.89
C ARG A 36 11.76 11.95 2.28
N ASP A 37 12.52 12.45 3.24
CA ASP A 37 12.17 12.53 4.66
C ASP A 37 10.96 13.44 4.92
N ASP A 38 10.73 14.44 4.07
CA ASP A 38 9.56 15.32 4.11
C ASP A 38 8.22 14.55 4.11
N LEU A 39 8.15 13.36 3.48
CA LEU A 39 6.98 12.48 3.49
C LEU A 39 6.58 12.01 4.89
N ALA A 40 7.47 12.08 5.88
CA ALA A 40 7.12 11.83 7.28
C ALA A 40 5.99 12.76 7.77
N THR A 41 5.83 13.93 7.14
CA THR A 41 4.82 14.95 7.48
C THR A 41 3.73 15.11 6.41
N PHE A 42 3.65 14.19 5.45
CA PHE A 42 2.69 14.24 4.35
C PHE A 42 1.25 14.35 4.86
N GLY A 43 0.48 15.30 4.35
CA GLY A 43 -0.89 15.57 4.83
C GLY A 43 -1.22 17.05 4.85
N ALA A 44 -1.93 17.49 5.91
CA ALA A 44 -2.44 18.86 5.98
C ALA A 44 -1.34 19.95 5.92
N GLY A 45 -0.15 19.67 6.47
CA GLY A 45 1.00 20.59 6.39
C GLY A 45 1.51 20.83 4.97
N TRP A 46 1.12 19.96 4.02
CA TRP A 46 1.42 20.08 2.59
C TRP A 46 0.31 20.82 1.82
N GLY A 47 -0.63 21.46 2.51
CA GLY A 47 -1.76 22.15 1.91
C GLY A 47 -2.94 21.25 1.58
N LEU A 48 -2.90 19.98 2.03
CA LEU A 48 -4.06 19.10 1.94
C LEU A 48 -5.06 19.42 3.06
N MET A 49 -6.27 18.89 2.94
CA MET A 49 -7.33 18.98 3.93
C MET A 49 -6.94 18.32 5.27
N ALA A 50 -7.74 18.58 6.31
CA ALA A 50 -7.62 17.80 7.53
C ALA A 50 -7.90 16.32 7.23
N SER A 51 -7.10 15.42 7.81
CA SER A 51 -7.20 13.96 7.57
C SER A 51 -8.62 13.42 7.79
N SER A 52 -9.33 13.90 8.82
CA SER A 52 -10.71 13.48 9.13
C SER A 52 -11.76 13.93 8.10
N GLN A 53 -11.42 14.87 7.21
CA GLN A 53 -12.29 15.40 6.18
C GLN A 53 -11.97 14.86 4.79
N ALA A 54 -10.90 14.07 4.63
CA ALA A 54 -10.38 13.71 3.32
C ALA A 54 -10.75 12.27 2.92
N VAL A 55 -11.39 12.10 1.77
CA VAL A 55 -11.40 10.83 1.02
C VAL A 55 -10.26 10.89 0.01
N VAL A 56 -9.30 9.96 0.14
CA VAL A 56 -8.05 9.98 -0.63
C VAL A 56 -7.98 8.82 -1.61
N PHE A 57 -7.31 9.04 -2.73
CA PHE A 57 -7.13 8.06 -3.79
C PHE A 57 -5.92 8.47 -4.63
N LEU A 58 -5.27 7.51 -5.30
CA LEU A 58 -4.19 7.80 -6.26
C LEU A 58 -4.74 8.21 -7.63
N ASP A 59 -5.88 7.63 -7.98
CA ASP A 59 -6.62 7.91 -9.18
C ASP A 59 -8.11 7.64 -8.94
N ASN A 60 -8.93 8.13 -9.87
CA ASN A 60 -10.33 7.76 -9.98
C ASN A 60 -10.66 7.53 -11.46
N HIS A 61 -11.90 7.14 -11.75
CA HIS A 61 -12.35 6.86 -13.11
C HIS A 61 -12.16 8.04 -14.08
N ASP A 62 -12.22 9.29 -13.64
CA ASP A 62 -11.98 10.46 -14.49
C ASP A 62 -10.48 10.72 -14.69
N SER A 63 -9.72 10.76 -13.58
CA SER A 63 -8.32 11.18 -13.58
C SER A 63 -7.40 10.19 -14.29
N GLN A 64 -7.74 8.89 -14.27
CA GLN A 64 -7.02 7.85 -15.03
C GLN A 64 -7.27 7.92 -16.54
N ARG A 65 -8.26 8.70 -16.99
CA ARG A 65 -8.61 8.88 -18.42
C ARG A 65 -8.17 10.24 -18.96
N ASN A 66 -8.26 11.30 -18.17
CA ASN A 66 -7.95 12.65 -18.62
C ASN A 66 -6.47 13.06 -18.40
N GLY A 67 -5.62 12.14 -17.93
CA GLY A 67 -4.19 12.37 -17.70
C GLY A 67 -3.86 13.15 -16.43
N GLN A 68 -4.83 13.40 -15.55
CA GLN A 68 -4.59 14.10 -14.28
C GLN A 68 -4.03 13.19 -13.18
N ALA A 69 -4.22 11.87 -13.26
CA ALA A 69 -3.61 10.92 -12.34
C ALA A 69 -2.13 10.71 -12.71
N PRO A 70 -1.17 10.98 -11.80
CA PRO A 70 0.25 10.71 -12.07
C PRO A 70 0.58 9.21 -12.15
N LEU A 71 -0.25 8.38 -11.51
CA LEU A 71 -0.11 6.92 -11.46
C LEU A 71 -1.49 6.28 -11.63
N THR A 72 -1.53 5.19 -12.38
CA THR A 72 -2.71 4.35 -12.60
C THR A 72 -2.29 2.88 -12.62
N TYR A 73 -3.22 1.96 -12.86
CA TYR A 73 -2.88 0.54 -13.06
C TYR A 73 -1.86 0.30 -14.19
N LYS A 74 -1.73 1.22 -15.15
CA LYS A 74 -0.77 1.13 -16.26
C LYS A 74 0.69 1.20 -15.77
N ASP A 75 0.92 1.81 -14.61
CA ASP A 75 2.22 1.98 -13.97
C ASP A 75 2.61 0.81 -13.04
N ARG A 76 1.75 -0.22 -12.95
CA ARG A 76 1.97 -1.53 -12.28
C ARG A 76 2.66 -1.41 -10.92
N ASP A 77 3.96 -1.67 -10.86
CA ASP A 77 4.71 -1.76 -9.61
C ASP A 77 4.75 -0.40 -8.90
N LEU A 78 4.88 0.71 -9.62
CA LEU A 78 4.89 2.04 -9.02
C LEU A 78 3.55 2.41 -8.41
N TYR A 79 2.46 2.11 -9.11
CA TYR A 79 1.10 2.27 -8.57
C TYR A 79 0.85 1.37 -7.36
N THR A 80 1.41 0.15 -7.36
CA THR A 80 1.35 -0.77 -6.23
C THR A 80 2.07 -0.19 -5.01
N LEU A 81 3.31 0.32 -5.17
CA LEU A 81 4.07 0.93 -4.08
C LEU A 81 3.37 2.17 -3.51
N ALA A 82 2.84 3.04 -4.38
CA ALA A 82 2.07 4.20 -3.96
C ALA A 82 0.78 3.80 -3.22
N SER A 83 0.12 2.71 -3.65
CA SER A 83 -1.10 2.19 -3.01
C SER A 83 -0.79 1.65 -1.62
N VAL A 84 0.31 0.92 -1.49
CA VAL A 84 0.82 0.42 -0.20
C VAL A 84 1.12 1.59 0.74
N PHE A 85 1.77 2.66 0.26
CA PHE A 85 1.98 3.87 1.06
C PHE A 85 0.65 4.49 1.50
N MET A 86 -0.30 4.70 0.58
CA MET A 86 -1.62 5.26 0.89
C MET A 86 -2.36 4.45 1.96
N LEU A 87 -2.28 3.12 1.90
CA LEU A 87 -2.93 2.24 2.87
C LEU A 87 -2.20 2.23 4.23
N ALA A 88 -0.87 2.23 4.24
CA ALA A 88 -0.07 2.21 5.45
C ALA A 88 -0.05 3.55 6.21
N TYR A 89 -0.05 4.67 5.49
CA TYR A 89 0.12 6.01 6.04
C TYR A 89 -1.16 6.53 6.73
N PRO A 90 -1.07 7.19 7.91
CA PRO A 90 -2.23 7.61 8.71
C PRO A 90 -2.93 8.88 8.21
N TYR A 91 -3.24 8.96 6.92
CA TYR A 91 -3.93 10.11 6.33
C TYR A 91 -5.19 9.70 5.56
N GLY A 92 -6.28 10.46 5.77
CA GLY A 92 -7.52 10.35 5.02
C GLY A 92 -8.26 9.02 5.17
N TYR A 93 -9.32 8.88 4.39
CA TYR A 93 -10.05 7.64 4.16
C TYR A 93 -9.76 7.14 2.73
N PRO A 94 -8.91 6.11 2.56
CA PRO A 94 -8.50 5.64 1.25
C PRO A 94 -9.63 4.96 0.49
N LYS A 95 -9.75 5.32 -0.78
CA LYS A 95 -10.57 4.66 -1.78
C LYS A 95 -9.63 4.05 -2.81
N LEU A 96 -9.66 2.72 -2.92
CA LEU A 96 -8.94 2.01 -3.98
C LEU A 96 -9.76 2.05 -5.27
N MET A 97 -9.08 2.28 -6.38
CA MET A 97 -9.67 2.12 -7.70
C MET A 97 -9.65 0.65 -8.11
N SER A 98 -10.67 0.23 -8.87
CA SER A 98 -10.71 -1.07 -9.52
C SER A 98 -11.18 -0.87 -10.95
N SER A 99 -10.26 -1.02 -11.89
CA SER A 99 -10.42 -0.61 -13.28
C SER A 99 -10.69 -1.79 -14.20
N TYR A 100 -10.93 -1.45 -15.46
CA TYR A 100 -10.84 -2.35 -16.61
C TYR A 100 -9.80 -1.80 -17.58
N TYR A 101 -9.26 -2.65 -18.46
CA TYR A 101 -8.23 -2.22 -19.42
C TYR A 101 -8.86 -1.37 -20.52
N PHE A 102 -8.29 -0.19 -20.79
CA PHE A 102 -8.69 0.69 -21.88
C PHE A 102 -7.49 1.39 -22.56
N ASP A 103 -7.61 1.58 -23.87
CA ASP A 103 -6.60 2.25 -24.70
C ASP A 103 -7.01 3.65 -25.14
N ASN A 104 -8.27 4.04 -24.91
CA ASN A 104 -8.76 5.40 -25.16
C ASN A 104 -9.72 5.85 -24.06
N THR A 105 -9.93 7.16 -23.97
CA THR A 105 -10.60 7.81 -22.84
C THR A 105 -12.13 7.65 -22.85
N THR A 106 -12.70 7.19 -23.96
CA THR A 106 -14.15 7.01 -24.14
C THR A 106 -14.57 5.54 -24.20
N ALA A 107 -13.64 4.61 -24.05
CA ALA A 107 -13.92 3.19 -24.04
C ALA A 107 -14.79 2.79 -22.82
N GLY A 108 -15.91 2.13 -23.12
CA GLY A 108 -16.75 1.47 -22.12
C GLY A 108 -16.09 0.23 -21.51
N PRO A 109 -16.74 -0.40 -20.51
CA PRO A 109 -16.23 -1.61 -19.88
C PRO A 109 -16.22 -2.81 -20.85
N PRO A 110 -15.48 -3.89 -20.49
CA PRO A 110 -15.53 -5.15 -21.22
C PRO A 110 -16.95 -5.71 -21.35
N GLY A 111 -17.23 -6.42 -22.45
CA GLY A 111 -18.51 -7.11 -22.65
C GLY A 111 -18.65 -8.38 -21.80
N THR A 112 -17.56 -8.87 -21.20
CA THR A 112 -17.54 -10.02 -20.29
C THR A 112 -17.65 -9.59 -18.82
N PRO A 113 -18.44 -10.29 -17.99
CA PRO A 113 -18.50 -10.03 -16.56
C PRO A 113 -17.18 -10.40 -15.87
N VAL A 114 -16.91 -9.84 -14.69
CA VAL A 114 -15.71 -10.19 -13.88
C VAL A 114 -15.64 -11.68 -13.56
N HIS A 115 -16.80 -12.31 -13.32
CA HIS A 115 -16.94 -13.76 -13.18
C HIS A 115 -17.50 -14.31 -14.48
N GLY A 116 -16.60 -14.72 -15.37
CA GLY A 116 -16.86 -15.15 -16.73
C GLY A 116 -17.55 -16.52 -16.83
N HIS A 117 -17.39 -17.15 -18.00
CA HIS A 117 -17.98 -18.47 -18.24
C HIS A 117 -17.47 -19.49 -17.20
N GLN A 118 -18.37 -20.32 -16.68
CA GLN A 118 -18.07 -21.31 -15.63
C GLN A 118 -17.54 -20.72 -14.31
N GLY A 119 -17.72 -19.41 -14.09
CA GLY A 119 -17.28 -18.73 -12.86
C GLY A 119 -15.79 -18.43 -12.81
N LEU A 120 -15.08 -18.57 -13.94
CA LEU A 120 -13.67 -18.18 -14.05
C LEU A 120 -13.51 -16.67 -13.83
N LEU A 121 -12.41 -16.28 -13.18
CA LEU A 121 -12.13 -14.89 -12.86
C LEU A 121 -11.43 -14.21 -14.04
N GLU A 122 -12.04 -13.19 -14.61
CA GLU A 122 -11.56 -12.44 -15.77
C GLU A 122 -10.74 -11.21 -15.31
N CYS A 123 -9.79 -11.43 -14.39
CA CYS A 123 -8.95 -10.37 -13.79
C CYS A 123 -7.47 -10.56 -14.16
N GLY A 124 -6.84 -9.49 -14.66
CA GLY A 124 -5.39 -9.43 -14.88
C GLY A 124 -4.99 -9.21 -16.35
N PRO A 125 -3.68 -9.21 -16.66
CA PRO A 125 -3.20 -8.99 -18.02
C PRO A 125 -3.75 -10.03 -18.98
N GLY A 126 -4.27 -9.59 -20.13
CA GLY A 126 -4.93 -10.45 -21.11
C GLY A 126 -6.44 -10.59 -20.91
N GLU A 127 -6.95 -10.19 -19.73
CA GLU A 127 -8.37 -10.14 -19.42
C GLU A 127 -8.95 -8.74 -19.60
N GLY A 128 -10.28 -8.62 -19.51
CA GLY A 128 -10.97 -7.33 -19.56
C GLY A 128 -10.80 -6.48 -18.30
N TRP A 129 -10.72 -7.10 -17.12
CA TRP A 129 -10.72 -6.41 -15.84
C TRP A 129 -9.33 -6.36 -15.21
N VAL A 130 -8.97 -5.22 -14.62
CA VAL A 130 -7.65 -5.03 -14.00
C VAL A 130 -7.63 -5.61 -12.58
N CYS A 131 -8.69 -5.33 -11.81
CA CYS A 131 -8.89 -5.82 -10.45
C CYS A 131 -7.72 -5.48 -9.48
N GLU A 132 -7.29 -4.23 -9.45
CA GLU A 132 -6.22 -3.73 -8.57
C GLU A 132 -6.49 -4.07 -7.10
N HIS A 133 -7.76 -4.04 -6.68
CA HIS A 133 -8.21 -4.44 -5.35
C HIS A 133 -7.93 -5.91 -4.97
N ARG A 134 -7.48 -6.74 -5.94
CA ARG A 134 -7.08 -8.14 -5.74
C ARG A 134 -5.58 -8.33 -5.79
N TRP A 135 -4.80 -7.32 -6.20
CA TRP A 135 -3.34 -7.45 -6.23
C TRP A 135 -2.85 -7.66 -4.80
N ALA A 136 -2.12 -8.76 -4.56
CA ALA A 136 -1.79 -9.21 -3.21
C ALA A 136 -1.20 -8.09 -2.31
N PRO A 137 -0.26 -7.24 -2.77
CA PRO A 137 0.25 -6.14 -1.93
C PRO A 137 -0.84 -5.13 -1.53
N ILE A 138 -1.80 -4.85 -2.41
CA ILE A 138 -2.91 -3.92 -2.14
C ILE A 138 -3.91 -4.57 -1.18
N THR A 139 -4.38 -5.78 -1.49
CA THR A 139 -5.35 -6.53 -0.67
C THR A 139 -4.85 -6.71 0.77
N ASN A 140 -3.61 -7.13 0.93
CA ASN A 140 -3.02 -7.43 2.24
C ASN A 140 -2.86 -6.15 3.07
N MET A 141 -2.57 -5.03 2.41
CA MET A 141 -2.44 -3.73 3.08
C MET A 141 -3.77 -3.12 3.50
N VAL A 142 -4.92 -3.59 2.98
CA VAL A 142 -6.23 -3.26 3.56
C VAL A 142 -6.34 -3.83 4.99
N GLN A 143 -5.89 -5.06 5.21
CA GLN A 143 -5.86 -5.66 6.55
C GLN A 143 -4.83 -4.97 7.45
N PHE A 144 -3.64 -4.67 6.93
CA PHE A 144 -2.65 -3.85 7.65
C PHE A 144 -3.28 -2.53 8.13
N ARG A 145 -3.95 -1.79 7.24
CA ARG A 145 -4.58 -0.51 7.57
C ARG A 145 -5.64 -0.67 8.66
N ARG A 146 -6.49 -1.68 8.52
CA ARG A 146 -7.55 -1.98 9.49
C ARG A 146 -6.96 -2.24 10.88
N MET A 147 -5.87 -3.01 10.96
CA MET A 147 -5.19 -3.31 12.22
C MET A 147 -4.46 -2.10 12.79
N ALA A 148 -3.79 -1.31 11.94
CA ALA A 148 -3.08 -0.11 12.34
C ALA A 148 -4.02 0.95 12.95
N GLY A 149 -5.26 1.06 12.47
CA GLY A 149 -6.25 1.97 13.02
C GLY A 149 -5.71 3.40 13.18
N SER A 150 -5.77 3.92 14.40
CA SER A 150 -5.26 5.25 14.78
C SER A 150 -3.81 5.25 15.27
N ALA A 151 -3.07 4.14 15.18
CA ALA A 151 -1.67 4.07 15.64
C ALA A 151 -0.83 5.16 14.94
N PRO A 152 0.05 5.89 15.65
CA PRO A 152 0.79 6.99 15.05
C PRO A 152 1.85 6.47 14.07
N LEU A 153 2.30 7.35 13.17
CA LEU A 153 3.52 7.11 12.39
C LEU A 153 4.73 7.07 13.34
N ALA A 154 5.64 6.12 13.15
CA ALA A 154 6.85 5.95 13.94
C ALA A 154 8.01 5.44 13.06
N HIS A 155 9.25 5.61 13.51
CA HIS A 155 10.45 5.03 12.90
C HIS A 155 10.58 5.28 11.40
N PHE A 156 10.24 6.50 10.95
CA PHE A 156 10.31 6.87 9.53
C PHE A 156 11.77 7.05 9.08
N VAL A 157 12.14 6.37 8.00
CA VAL A 157 13.43 6.51 7.32
C VAL A 157 13.22 6.58 5.82
N SER A 158 14.10 7.30 5.12
CA SER A 158 14.06 7.48 3.67
C SER A 158 15.46 7.50 3.07
N GLY A 159 15.60 7.01 1.84
CA GLY A 159 16.89 6.87 1.15
C GLY A 159 16.86 7.30 -0.32
N GLY A 160 16.00 8.24 -0.71
CA GLY A 160 15.82 8.64 -2.10
C GLY A 160 14.86 7.70 -2.80
N ASP A 161 15.27 6.48 -3.16
CA ASP A 161 14.40 5.47 -3.78
C ASP A 161 13.64 4.59 -2.80
N THR A 162 13.96 4.73 -1.53
CA THR A 162 13.48 3.85 -0.48
C THR A 162 12.82 4.64 0.64
N LEU A 163 11.84 4.03 1.28
CA LEU A 163 11.30 4.51 2.55
C LEU A 163 10.91 3.35 3.43
N ALA A 164 10.90 3.56 4.73
CA ALA A 164 10.25 2.66 5.67
C ALA A 164 9.69 3.42 6.85
N PHE A 165 8.65 2.88 7.46
CA PHE A 165 8.07 3.39 8.70
C PHE A 165 7.23 2.33 9.38
N CYS A 166 6.89 2.61 10.64
CA CYS A 166 5.97 1.81 11.44
C CYS A 166 4.71 2.59 11.82
N ARG A 167 3.68 1.85 12.19
CA ARG A 167 2.44 2.33 12.80
C ARG A 167 2.43 1.89 14.26
N GLY A 168 3.08 2.68 15.12
CA GLY A 168 3.33 2.32 16.51
C GLY A 168 3.96 0.93 16.65
N SER A 169 3.38 0.10 17.52
CA SER A 169 3.75 -1.31 17.71
C SER A 169 2.95 -2.28 16.83
N VAL A 170 2.13 -1.79 15.90
CA VAL A 170 1.14 -2.60 15.15
C VAL A 170 1.73 -3.22 13.89
N GLY A 171 2.58 -2.49 13.18
CA GLY A 171 3.13 -2.96 11.91
C GLY A 171 4.14 -2.00 11.31
N CYS A 172 4.96 -2.52 10.42
CA CYS A 172 5.97 -1.75 9.70
C CYS A 172 5.92 -2.08 8.21
N VAL A 173 6.29 -1.10 7.39
CA VAL A 173 6.39 -1.21 5.93
C VAL A 173 7.74 -0.66 5.48
N ALA A 174 8.35 -1.31 4.51
CA ALA A 174 9.53 -0.85 3.80
C ALA A 174 9.27 -0.96 2.29
N LEU A 175 9.55 0.10 1.54
CA LEU A 175 9.31 0.20 0.10
C LEU A 175 10.60 0.57 -0.61
N ASN A 176 10.81 -0.05 -1.78
CA ASN A 176 11.94 0.22 -2.65
C ASN A 176 11.43 0.41 -4.09
N ARG A 177 11.55 1.64 -4.58
CA ARG A 177 11.22 2.02 -5.97
C ARG A 177 12.37 1.80 -6.93
N ALA A 178 13.60 1.64 -6.43
CA ALA A 178 14.76 1.54 -7.30
C ALA A 178 14.52 0.44 -8.34
N GLU A 179 14.93 0.69 -9.57
CA GLU A 179 14.62 -0.19 -10.69
C GLU A 179 15.42 -1.49 -10.65
N ASN A 180 16.67 -1.39 -10.23
CA ASN A 180 17.64 -2.49 -10.34
C ASN A 180 18.43 -2.74 -9.06
N GLU A 181 18.21 -1.96 -7.99
CA GLU A 181 18.97 -2.03 -6.76
C GLU A 181 18.10 -2.54 -5.61
N ALA A 182 18.57 -3.58 -4.91
CA ALA A 182 17.95 -4.05 -3.68
C ALA A 182 18.39 -3.15 -2.51
N TRP A 183 17.51 -2.96 -1.53
CA TRP A 183 17.79 -2.14 -0.37
C TRP A 183 17.88 -3.00 0.89
N GLU A 184 19.05 -3.03 1.51
CA GLU A 184 19.22 -3.59 2.85
C GLU A 184 19.01 -2.50 3.91
N VAL A 185 18.13 -2.76 4.87
CA VAL A 185 17.87 -1.82 5.95
C VAL A 185 17.65 -2.53 7.27
N THR A 186 18.20 -1.95 8.34
CA THR A 186 17.85 -2.29 9.72
C THR A 186 16.94 -1.20 10.26
N LEU A 187 15.71 -1.57 10.60
CA LEU A 187 14.69 -0.68 11.14
C LEU A 187 14.59 -0.87 12.64
N THR A 188 14.61 0.24 13.38
CA THR A 188 14.11 0.25 14.76
C THR A 188 12.59 0.15 14.71
N THR A 189 12.01 -0.67 15.57
CA THR A 189 10.55 -0.88 15.64
C THR A 189 10.09 -0.79 17.10
N SER A 190 8.78 -0.66 17.28
CA SER A 190 8.14 -0.88 18.58
C SER A 190 7.30 -2.16 18.59
N MET A 191 7.48 -3.02 17.59
CA MET A 191 6.74 -4.27 17.49
C MET A 191 7.26 -5.29 18.51
N PRO A 192 6.42 -6.19 19.03
CA PRO A 192 6.88 -7.26 19.90
C PRO A 192 7.92 -8.16 19.19
N PRO A 193 8.96 -8.63 19.88
CA PRO A 193 9.91 -9.58 19.31
C PRO A 193 9.23 -10.86 18.80
N GLY A 194 9.77 -11.43 17.74
CA GLY A 194 9.31 -12.68 17.16
C GLY A 194 9.33 -12.69 15.64
N ASP A 195 8.83 -13.77 15.07
CA ASP A 195 8.79 -13.97 13.62
C ASP A 195 7.44 -13.58 13.05
N TYR A 196 7.48 -12.84 11.94
CA TYR A 196 6.32 -12.36 11.23
C TYR A 196 6.38 -12.81 9.77
N CYS A 197 5.21 -13.01 9.17
CA CYS A 197 5.09 -13.14 7.74
C CYS A 197 5.26 -11.78 7.06
N ASP A 198 6.10 -11.73 6.02
CA ASP A 198 6.07 -10.66 5.03
C ASP A 198 4.81 -10.76 4.19
N ILE A 199 3.85 -9.88 4.49
CA ILE A 199 2.54 -9.84 3.85
C ILE A 199 2.53 -9.08 2.53
N PHE A 200 3.67 -8.60 2.04
CA PHE A 200 3.69 -7.85 0.79
C PHE A 200 3.25 -8.71 -0.40
N PHE A 201 3.61 -10.00 -0.44
CA PHE A 201 3.18 -10.92 -1.51
C PHE A 201 2.27 -12.06 -1.07
N SER A 202 2.31 -12.47 0.21
CA SER A 202 1.49 -13.56 0.75
C SER A 202 1.01 -13.24 2.15
N ALA A 203 -0.30 -13.24 2.38
CA ALA A 203 -0.89 -13.07 3.71
C ALA A 203 -1.17 -14.39 4.43
N GLU A 204 -0.81 -15.53 3.82
CA GLU A 204 -1.06 -16.84 4.42
C GLU A 204 -0.06 -17.12 5.54
N ALA A 205 -0.58 -17.29 6.75
CA ALA A 205 0.22 -17.60 7.93
C ALA A 205 0.84 -19.01 7.79
N GLY A 206 2.13 -19.08 7.45
CA GLY A 206 2.88 -20.34 7.34
C GLY A 206 3.68 -20.46 6.05
N ASP A 207 3.12 -20.00 4.91
CA ASP A 207 3.74 -20.02 3.58
C ASP A 207 4.06 -18.59 3.11
N CYS A 208 4.97 -17.96 3.85
CA CYS A 208 5.33 -16.56 3.67
C CYS A 208 6.84 -16.37 3.95
N PRO A 209 7.51 -15.42 3.29
CA PRO A 209 8.86 -15.02 3.69
C PRO A 209 8.86 -14.57 5.16
N ARG A 210 9.85 -15.03 5.91
CA ARG A 210 10.00 -14.73 7.34
C ARG A 210 10.73 -13.41 7.54
N VAL A 211 10.22 -12.58 8.46
CA VAL A 211 10.87 -11.38 8.96
C VAL A 211 10.93 -11.44 10.49
N THR A 212 12.11 -11.27 11.07
CA THR A 212 12.31 -11.37 12.52
C THR A 212 12.45 -9.98 13.13
N VAL A 213 11.66 -9.71 14.16
CA VAL A 213 11.85 -8.59 15.08
C VAL A 213 12.66 -9.09 16.29
N GLY A 214 13.85 -8.54 16.46
CA GLY A 214 14.77 -8.89 17.54
C GLY A 214 14.29 -8.42 18.90
N THR A 215 14.85 -8.99 19.97
CA THR A 215 14.59 -8.57 21.36
C THR A 215 15.09 -7.17 21.67
N ASP A 216 16.01 -6.65 20.85
CA ASP A 216 16.49 -5.26 20.85
C ASP A 216 15.54 -4.29 20.13
N GLY A 217 14.42 -4.78 19.60
CA GLY A 217 13.43 -3.99 18.87
C GLY A 217 13.82 -3.70 17.42
N THR A 218 14.90 -4.30 16.90
CA THR A 218 15.34 -4.07 15.51
C THR A 218 14.86 -5.16 14.56
N MET A 219 14.76 -4.83 13.28
CA MET A 219 14.38 -5.74 12.20
C MET A 219 15.25 -5.44 10.99
N ARG A 220 15.97 -6.45 10.49
CA ARG A 220 16.76 -6.33 9.25
C ARG A 220 16.00 -6.97 8.10
N VAL A 221 15.84 -6.23 7.00
CA VAL A 221 15.15 -6.68 5.79
C VAL A 221 15.92 -6.29 4.54
N THR A 222 15.79 -7.11 3.50
CA THR A 222 16.25 -6.81 2.14
C THR A 222 15.03 -6.61 1.26
N VAL A 223 14.83 -5.39 0.76
CA VAL A 223 13.70 -5.04 -0.10
C VAL A 223 14.16 -5.07 -1.55
N LYS A 224 13.58 -5.97 -2.36
CA LYS A 224 13.90 -6.12 -3.78
C LYS A 224 13.59 -4.82 -4.57
N PRO A 225 14.21 -4.63 -5.75
CA PRO A 225 13.83 -3.55 -6.66
C PRO A 225 12.33 -3.58 -6.97
N ARG A 226 11.70 -2.40 -7.14
CA ARG A 226 10.27 -2.24 -7.45
C ARG A 226 9.33 -3.03 -6.53
N SER A 227 9.67 -3.16 -5.24
CA SER A 227 8.99 -4.04 -4.29
C SER A 227 8.91 -3.43 -2.88
N GLY A 228 8.23 -4.11 -1.97
CA GLY A 228 8.23 -3.79 -0.55
C GLY A 228 8.33 -5.03 0.34
N VAL A 229 8.33 -4.77 1.64
CA VAL A 229 8.16 -5.71 2.75
C VAL A 229 7.15 -5.07 3.69
N ALA A 230 6.18 -5.84 4.19
CA ALA A 230 5.23 -5.36 5.19
C ALA A 230 4.94 -6.43 6.23
N ILE A 231 4.93 -6.05 7.50
CA ILE A 231 4.57 -6.94 8.62
C ILE A 231 3.59 -6.24 9.55
N TYR A 232 2.73 -7.02 10.21
CA TYR A 232 1.86 -6.51 11.26
C TYR A 232 1.62 -7.55 12.34
N ILE A 233 1.11 -7.13 13.50
CA ILE A 233 0.92 -7.99 14.67
C ILE A 233 0.08 -9.25 14.42
N GLY A 234 -0.89 -9.19 13.51
CA GLY A 234 -1.73 -10.34 13.15
C GLY A 234 -1.07 -11.32 12.18
N ALA A 235 0.09 -10.96 11.62
CA ALA A 235 0.93 -11.82 10.79
C ALA A 235 2.07 -12.47 11.59
N LYS A 236 2.02 -12.43 12.93
CA LYS A 236 3.00 -13.11 13.77
C LYS A 236 2.85 -14.63 13.62
N ARG A 237 3.96 -15.31 13.34
CA ARG A 237 4.00 -16.79 13.23
C ARG A 237 3.90 -17.40 14.63
N SER A 238 3.08 -18.45 14.77
CA SER A 238 3.04 -19.26 15.98
C SER A 238 4.32 -20.09 16.10
N SER A 239 4.84 -20.22 17.32
CA SER A 239 6.05 -21.00 17.63
C SER A 239 5.90 -22.53 17.48
N ASN A 240 4.71 -23.05 17.18
CA ASN A 240 4.38 -24.48 17.28
C ASN A 240 4.36 -25.24 15.93
N GLN A 241 5.25 -24.94 14.99
CA GLN A 241 5.37 -25.74 13.74
C GLN A 241 6.73 -26.46 13.62
N VAL A 242 7.35 -26.82 14.74
CA VAL A 242 8.59 -27.61 14.76
C VAL A 242 8.45 -28.93 15.55
N GLU A 243 7.31 -29.19 16.21
CA GLU A 243 7.13 -30.41 17.02
C GLU A 243 6.29 -31.52 16.37
N GLU A 244 5.49 -31.27 15.32
CA GLU A 244 4.67 -32.34 14.71
C GLU A 244 5.44 -33.25 13.73
N ASP A 245 6.65 -32.90 13.30
CA ASP A 245 7.46 -33.73 12.38
C ASP A 245 8.40 -34.72 13.10
N LEU A 246 8.40 -34.77 14.45
CA LEU A 246 9.27 -35.66 15.24
C LEU A 246 8.52 -36.77 16.00
N GLU A 247 7.18 -36.74 16.05
CA GLU A 247 6.40 -37.81 16.71
C GLU A 247 5.98 -38.96 15.77
N ASP A 248 6.15 -38.81 14.45
CA ASP A 248 5.80 -39.86 13.47
C ASP A 248 7.00 -40.74 13.04
N SER A 249 8.12 -40.66 13.77
CA SER A 249 9.28 -41.52 13.55
C SER A 249 9.78 -42.17 14.84
N GLU A 250 9.08 -43.19 15.32
CA GLU A 250 9.70 -44.34 16.00
C GLU A 250 8.76 -45.58 15.92
N PRO A 251 9.32 -46.80 15.89
CA PRO A 251 8.82 -47.96 15.14
C PRO A 251 7.69 -48.78 15.76
#